data_AF-A0A4R2Q091-F1
#
_entry.id   AF-A0A4R2Q091-F1
#
_cell.length_a   1.000
_cell.length_b   1.000
_cell.length_c   1.000
_cell.angle_alpha   90.00
_cell.angle_beta   90.00
_cell.angle_gamma   90.00
#
_symmetry.space_group_name_H-M   'P 1'
#
loop_
_entity.id
_entity.type
_entity.pdbx_description
1 polymer ?
#
loop_
_entity_poly.entity_id
_entity_poly.type
_entity_poly.pdbx_seq_one_letter_code
_entity_poly.pdbx_strand_id
1 'polypeptide(L)'
;MRHIAPEIPISASAFEPLKVTGHQGTFLNARYPRPVSGCSAEVSQRIAEAVFAALVNALPNRVTATPAGTSGNFAPGGHAPERGADYVMYRLSGGGYGGNADH
;
A
#
# COMPACT_ATOMS: atom_id res chain seq x y z
N MET A 1 0.20 -7.89 -9.13
CA MET A 1 0.09 -9.22 -9.77
C MET A 1 -0.90 -10.12 -9.06
N ARG A 2 -0.72 -10.47 -7.78
CA ARG A 2 -1.63 -11.41 -7.08
C ARG A 2 -3.12 -11.05 -7.12
N HIS A 3 -3.48 -9.76 -7.16
CA HIS A 3 -4.88 -9.31 -7.24
C HIS A 3 -5.52 -9.42 -8.64
N ILE A 4 -4.74 -9.69 -9.69
CA ILE A 4 -5.18 -9.68 -11.10
C ILE A 4 -4.88 -11.01 -11.80
N ALA A 5 -3.78 -11.65 -11.38
CA ALA A 5 -3.32 -12.96 -11.81
C ALA A 5 -2.89 -13.77 -10.57
N PRO A 6 -3.84 -14.18 -9.72
CA PRO A 6 -3.57 -14.97 -8.51
C PRO A 6 -2.92 -16.33 -8.79
N GLU A 7 -3.11 -16.85 -10.02
CA GLU A 7 -2.52 -18.09 -10.52
C GLU A 7 -0.99 -18.02 -10.72
N ILE A 8 -0.44 -16.81 -10.85
CA ILE A 8 1.00 -16.61 -11.04
C ILE A 8 1.69 -16.56 -9.67
N PRO A 9 2.68 -17.43 -9.40
CA PRO A 9 3.46 -17.38 -8.16
C PRO A 9 4.15 -16.03 -7.98
N ILE A 10 4.16 -15.52 -6.73
CA ILE A 10 4.92 -14.32 -6.39
C ILE A 10 6.41 -14.66 -6.47
N SER A 11 7.06 -14.14 -7.50
CA SER A 11 8.49 -14.25 -7.74
C SER A 11 8.99 -12.97 -8.42
N ALA A 12 10.30 -12.72 -8.41
CA ALA A 12 10.86 -11.51 -9.03
C ALA A 12 10.55 -11.44 -10.54
N SER A 13 10.58 -12.58 -11.24
CA SER A 13 10.26 -12.67 -12.67
C SER A 13 8.81 -12.29 -13.00
N ALA A 14 7.87 -12.45 -12.06
CA ALA A 14 6.49 -11.99 -12.25
C ALA A 14 6.36 -10.46 -12.44
N PHE A 15 7.38 -9.70 -12.04
CA PHE A 15 7.43 -8.24 -12.18
C PHE A 15 8.40 -7.78 -13.28
N GLU A 16 9.15 -8.68 -13.91
CA GLU A 16 10.11 -8.34 -14.95
C GLU A 16 9.51 -7.59 -16.16
N PRO A 17 8.25 -7.85 -16.58
CA PRO A 17 7.59 -7.06 -17.62
C PRO A 17 7.22 -5.62 -17.20
N LEU A 18 7.19 -5.32 -15.89
CA LEU A 18 6.75 -4.03 -15.36
C LEU A 18 7.89 -3.01 -15.39
N LYS A 19 7.70 -1.91 -16.13
CA LYS A 19 8.63 -0.77 -16.15
C LYS A 19 8.05 0.40 -15.36
N VAL A 20 8.73 0.80 -14.28
CA VAL A 20 8.35 1.97 -13.47
C VAL A 20 9.23 3.16 -13.85
N THR A 21 8.62 4.18 -14.47
CA THR A 21 9.32 5.40 -14.94
C THR A 21 8.74 6.65 -14.27
N GLY A 22 9.28 7.84 -14.55
CA GLY A 22 8.67 9.13 -14.13
C GLY A 22 8.69 9.47 -12.64
N HIS A 23 9.18 8.58 -11.77
CA HIS A 23 9.20 8.79 -10.31
C HIS A 23 10.41 9.60 -9.81
N GLN A 24 11.49 9.69 -10.60
CA GLN A 24 12.72 10.37 -10.22
C GLN A 24 12.47 11.86 -9.95
N GLY A 25 13.02 12.38 -8.85
CA GLY A 25 12.83 13.79 -8.45
C GLY A 25 11.50 14.10 -7.77
N THR A 26 10.54 13.17 -7.77
CA THR A 26 9.24 13.31 -7.09
C THR A 26 9.29 12.82 -5.64
N PHE A 27 8.22 13.04 -4.88
CA PHE A 27 8.07 12.48 -3.53
C PHE A 27 8.02 10.94 -3.51
N LEU A 28 7.74 10.31 -4.66
CA LEU A 28 7.78 8.86 -4.83
C LEU A 28 9.22 8.30 -4.87
N ASN A 29 10.23 9.17 -5.03
CA ASN A 29 11.64 8.82 -4.98
C ASN A 29 12.40 9.75 -4.03
N ALA A 30 11.99 9.75 -2.76
CA ALA A 30 12.66 10.50 -1.72
C ALA A 30 14.11 10.02 -1.53
N ARG A 31 15.07 10.96 -1.59
CA ARG A 31 16.49 10.71 -1.27
C ARG A 31 16.81 11.30 0.09
N TYR A 32 17.77 10.70 0.79
CA TYR A 32 18.27 11.21 2.07
C TYR A 32 18.55 12.72 2.01
N PRO A 33 18.17 13.53 3.02
CA PRO A 33 17.58 13.17 4.32
C PRO A 33 16.04 13.24 4.36
N ARG A 34 15.35 13.15 3.22
CA ARG A 34 13.88 13.32 3.17
C ARG A 34 13.17 12.20 3.95
N PRO A 35 12.15 12.52 4.78
CA PRO A 35 11.46 11.52 5.60
C PRO A 35 10.60 10.58 4.74
N VAL A 36 10.60 9.29 5.09
CA VAL A 36 9.86 8.23 4.36
C VAL A 36 8.96 7.37 5.24
N SER A 37 8.91 7.61 6.55
CA SER A 37 8.22 6.72 7.52
C SER A 37 6.73 6.47 7.19
N GLY A 38 6.01 7.49 6.72
CA GLY A 38 4.59 7.37 6.35
C GLY A 38 4.30 6.73 4.99
N CYS A 39 5.33 6.31 4.24
CA CYS A 39 5.14 5.88 2.85
C CYS A 39 4.25 4.64 2.74
N SER A 40 4.46 3.62 3.57
CA SER A 40 3.74 2.36 3.50
C SER A 40 2.24 2.49 3.78
N ALA A 41 1.86 3.46 4.61
CA ALA A 41 0.49 3.62 5.08
C ALA A 41 -0.36 4.56 4.22
N GLU A 42 0.25 5.59 3.63
CA GLU A 42 -0.46 6.60 2.85
C GLU A 42 -0.04 6.56 1.38
N VAL A 43 1.25 6.78 1.10
CA VAL A 43 1.73 6.94 -0.28
C VAL A 43 1.59 5.64 -1.08
N SER A 44 2.03 4.51 -0.53
CA SER A 44 1.92 3.21 -1.20
C SER A 44 0.47 2.78 -1.44
N GLN A 45 -0.44 3.10 -0.51
CA GLN A 45 -1.87 2.84 -0.69
C GLN A 45 -2.44 3.68 -1.83
N ARG A 46 -2.13 4.98 -1.90
CA ARG A 46 -2.55 5.86 -3.02
C ARG A 46 -2.01 5.41 -4.38
N ILE A 47 -0.78 4.89 -4.42
CA ILE A 47 -0.23 4.30 -5.65
C ILE A 47 -1.04 3.07 -6.05
N ALA A 48 -1.36 2.18 -5.10
CA ALA A 48 -2.19 1.02 -5.38
C ALA A 48 -3.56 1.46 -5.91
N GLU A 49 -4.22 2.42 -5.26
CA GLU A 49 -5.49 2.97 -5.73
C GLU A 49 -5.43 3.48 -7.18
N ALA A 50 -4.41 4.25 -7.51
CA ALA A 50 -4.20 4.76 -8.87
C ALA A 50 -4.00 3.63 -9.89
N VAL A 51 -3.28 2.57 -9.52
CA VAL A 51 -3.08 1.39 -10.38
C VAL A 51 -4.38 0.63 -10.59
N PHE A 52 -5.18 0.39 -9.54
CA PHE A 52 -6.49 -0.28 -9.67
C PHE A 52 -7.44 0.56 -10.54
N ALA A 53 -7.51 1.87 -10.30
CA ALA A 53 -8.33 2.78 -11.09
C ALA A 53 -7.92 2.82 -12.58
N ALA A 54 -6.63 2.71 -12.89
CA ALA A 54 -6.16 2.64 -14.27
C ALA A 54 -6.50 1.30 -14.94
N LEU A 55 -6.42 0.20 -14.20
CA LEU A 55 -6.59 -1.15 -14.74
C LEU A 55 -8.05 -1.59 -14.86
N VAL A 56 -8.96 -1.02 -14.07
CA VAL A 56 -10.38 -1.41 -14.06
C VAL A 56 -11.03 -1.31 -15.44
N ASN A 57 -10.67 -0.32 -16.25
CA ASN A 57 -11.19 -0.18 -17.62
C ASN A 57 -10.59 -1.19 -18.59
N ALA A 58 -9.34 -1.61 -18.37
CA ALA A 58 -8.63 -2.53 -19.26
C ALA A 58 -8.97 -4.00 -18.96
N LEU A 59 -9.24 -4.32 -17.70
CA LEU A 59 -9.48 -5.67 -17.19
C LEU A 59 -10.72 -5.72 -16.28
N PRO A 60 -11.90 -5.30 -16.76
CA PRO A 60 -13.09 -5.09 -15.91
C PRO A 60 -13.58 -6.35 -15.18
N ASN A 61 -13.33 -7.52 -15.76
CA ASN A 61 -13.77 -8.82 -15.19
C ASN A 61 -12.70 -9.47 -14.29
N ARG A 62 -11.58 -8.80 -14.03
CA ARG A 62 -10.48 -9.32 -13.18
C ARG A 62 -10.06 -8.35 -12.09
N VAL A 63 -10.31 -7.06 -12.28
CA VAL A 63 -9.85 -6.00 -11.37
C VAL A 63 -11.04 -5.46 -10.60
N THR A 64 -10.89 -5.36 -9.29
CA THR A 64 -11.88 -4.70 -8.43
C THR A 64 -11.77 -3.18 -8.56
N ALA A 65 -12.81 -2.46 -8.14
CA ALA A 65 -12.69 -1.04 -7.85
C ALA A 65 -11.60 -0.78 -6.80
N THR A 66 -11.24 0.50 -6.70
CA THR A 66 -10.21 1.00 -5.79
C THR A 66 -10.46 0.55 -4.34
N PRO A 67 -9.48 -0.11 -3.68
CA PRO A 67 -9.58 -0.49 -2.28
C PRO A 67 -9.40 0.72 -1.35
N ALA A 68 -9.63 0.54 -0.05
CA ALA A 68 -9.44 1.59 0.94
C ALA A 68 -8.00 2.16 0.90
N GLY A 69 -7.92 3.48 0.69
CA GLY A 69 -6.67 4.17 0.40
C GLY A 69 -5.77 4.56 1.56
N THR A 70 -6.13 4.24 2.80
CA THR A 70 -5.38 4.63 4.00
C THR A 70 -5.32 3.46 4.95
N SER A 71 -4.19 3.35 5.65
CA SER A 71 -4.06 2.48 6.80
C SER A 71 -4.27 3.31 8.06
N GLY A 72 -5.30 3.00 8.84
CA GLY A 72 -5.55 3.68 10.11
C GLY A 72 -4.44 3.34 11.11
N ASN A 73 -3.43 4.20 11.20
CA ASN A 73 -2.32 4.04 12.13
C ASN A 73 -2.66 4.66 13.48
N PHE A 74 -2.90 3.82 14.48
CA PHE A 74 -3.06 4.24 15.85
C PHE A 74 -1.82 3.84 16.65
N ALA A 75 -1.00 4.83 17.03
CA ALA A 75 0.29 4.58 17.64
C ALA A 75 0.52 5.40 18.92
N PRO A 76 -0.07 5.01 20.06
CA PRO A 76 0.22 5.65 21.33
C PRO A 76 1.58 5.18 21.87
N GLY A 77 2.32 6.11 22.46
CA GLY A 77 3.52 5.82 23.24
C GLY A 77 3.41 6.39 24.65
N GLY A 78 4.25 5.92 25.56
CA GLY A 78 4.28 6.39 26.94
C GLY A 78 5.36 5.71 27.78
N HIS A 79 5.34 6.00 29.07
CA HIS A 79 6.14 5.31 30.08
C HIS A 79 5.23 4.44 30.94
N ALA A 80 5.63 3.20 31.23
CA ALA A 80 4.91 2.28 32.11
C ALA A 80 5.63 2.23 33.47
N PRO A 81 5.19 3.00 34.49
CA PRO A 81 5.88 3.10 35.78
C PRO A 81 6.02 1.76 36.50
N GLU A 82 5.00 0.89 36.38
CA GLU A 82 5.02 -0.45 36.97
C GLU A 82 6.07 -1.40 36.34
N ARG A 83 6.54 -1.08 35.13
CA ARG A 83 7.62 -1.80 34.43
C ARG A 83 8.94 -1.03 34.43
N GLY A 84 8.93 0.23 34.88
CA GLY A 84 10.07 1.15 34.78
C GLY A 84 10.59 1.34 33.36
N ALA A 85 9.73 1.26 32.34
CA ALA A 85 10.14 1.22 30.93
C ALA A 85 9.22 2.01 30.01
N ASP A 86 9.79 2.57 28.95
CA ASP A 86 9.05 3.22 27.86
C ASP A 86 8.43 2.18 26.93
N TYR A 87 7.30 2.55 26.30
CA TYR A 87 6.62 1.71 25.33
C TYR A 87 6.13 2.51 24.13
N VAL A 88 6.05 1.81 23.00
CA VAL A 88 5.31 2.23 21.82
C VAL A 88 4.36 1.10 21.46
N MET A 89 3.09 1.43 21.28
CA MET A 89 2.11 0.54 20.71
C MET A 89 1.86 0.97 19.26
N TYR A 90 1.71 0.01 18.37
CA TYR A 90 1.32 0.26 16.99
C TYR A 90 0.13 -0.63 16.65
N ARG A 91 -1.02 -0.02 16.39
CA ARG A 91 -2.22 -0.71 15.95
C ARG A 91 -2.62 -0.21 14.56
N LEU A 92 -2.63 -1.15 13.63
CA LEU A 92 -3.13 -0.94 12.28
C LEU A 92 -4.60 -1.32 12.22
N SER A 93 -5.43 -0.41 11.70
CA SER A 93 -6.74 -0.75 11.14
C SER A 93 -6.59 -0.90 9.64
N GLY A 94 -6.91 -2.08 9.12
CA GLY A 94 -7.04 -2.31 7.68
C GLY A 94 -8.31 -1.68 7.14
N GLY A 95 -8.36 -1.48 5.82
CA GLY A 95 -9.56 -1.09 5.10
C GLY A 95 -10.12 -2.23 4.24
N GLY A 96 -11.23 -1.97 3.56
CA GLY A 96 -11.92 -2.94 2.69
C GLY A 96 -11.40 -2.96 1.26
N TYR A 97 -11.81 -3.99 0.52
CA TYR A 97 -11.68 -4.04 -0.94
C TYR A 97 -12.74 -3.17 -1.62
N GLY A 98 -12.44 -2.69 -2.83
CA GLY A 98 -13.45 -2.12 -3.71
C GLY A 98 -14.33 -3.20 -4.32
N GLY A 99 -15.51 -2.81 -4.80
CA GLY A 99 -16.48 -3.71 -5.43
C GLY A 99 -15.92 -4.42 -6.66
N ASN A 100 -16.46 -5.58 -6.98
CA ASN A 100 -16.12 -6.36 -8.16
C ASN A 100 -17.28 -6.29 -9.17
N ALA A 101 -17.03 -6.51 -10.46
CA ALA A 101 -18.08 -6.68 -11.45
C ALA A 101 -19.06 -7.83 -11.10
N ASP A 102 -18.57 -8.86 -10.38
CA ASP A 102 -19.40 -10.01 -9.98
C ASP A 102 -20.14 -9.83 -8.65
N HIS A 103 -19.72 -8.89 -7.78
CA HIS A 103 -20.21 -8.75 -6.40
C HIS A 103 -20.05 -7.31 -5.86
#